data_AF-A0A2A6HLZ9-F1
#
_entry.id   AF-A0A2A6HLZ9-F1
#
_cell.length_a   1.000
_cell.length_b   1.000
_cell.length_c   1.000
_cell.angle_alpha   90.00
_cell.angle_beta   90.00
_cell.angle_gamma   90.00
#
_symmetry.space_group_name_H-M   'P 1'
#
loop_
_entity.id
_entity.type
_entity.pdbx_description
1 polymer ?
#
loop_
_entity_poly.entity_id
_entity_poly.type
_entity_poly.pdbx_seq_one_letter_code
_entity_poly.pdbx_strand_id
1 'polypeptide(L)'
;MTEPDALRKLSILAILAATAFLAGARLPPHGPLPQARPDAGETTPAPLPDEAEPPAPGDVPAPQPKPDVPKPDVKGEPEAPAPDQPSAPPTDPAKPEQSKPEPAEPMQGPPLPPGGLKSPQTPAEDDKPPAEQTLEEQHLTIEPESDADHAECTAALQALGVVFKDTPRIDDGNGCGIDKPIIVSEPLPGIKLKPEATIRCPTALALARWMKESVIPAASAALPEQGRITSVNQATAYMCRLRNGAGTGKISEHARGNAIDIASFHFEKGEDVAVRSRREDATLTGAFQRTVSAAGCLYFTTVLDPESDAAHETHFHLDVIERKGGYRYCH
;
A
#
# COMPACT_ATOMS: atom_id res chain seq x y z
N MET A 1 -34.72 37.95 54.29
CA MET A 1 -33.81 36.98 53.66
C MET A 1 -33.97 37.17 52.17
N THR A 2 -32.92 37.68 51.52
CA THR A 2 -32.95 38.08 50.11
C THR A 2 -32.79 36.85 49.20
N GLU A 3 -33.54 36.84 48.11
CA GLU A 3 -33.61 35.80 47.06
C GLU A 3 -32.28 35.14 46.59
N PRO A 4 -31.11 35.81 46.52
CA PRO A 4 -29.89 35.17 46.02
C PRO A 4 -29.32 34.05 46.92
N ASP A 5 -29.69 33.98 48.20
CA ASP A 5 -29.18 32.95 49.11
C ASP A 5 -29.88 31.59 48.96
N ALA A 6 -31.13 31.59 48.48
CA ALA A 6 -31.88 30.36 48.27
C ALA A 6 -31.38 29.61 47.02
N LEU A 7 -31.06 30.34 45.96
CA LEU A 7 -30.56 29.77 44.70
C LEU A 7 -29.14 29.18 44.87
N ARG A 8 -28.28 29.85 45.64
CA ARG A 8 -26.91 29.38 45.91
C ARG A 8 -26.89 28.12 46.78
N LYS A 9 -27.83 27.98 47.73
CA LYS A 9 -27.98 26.77 48.54
C LYS A 9 -28.53 25.59 47.73
N LEU A 10 -29.44 25.83 46.78
CA LEU A 10 -29.93 24.78 45.86
C LEU A 10 -28.83 24.26 44.93
N SER A 11 -27.99 25.15 44.38
CA SER A 11 -26.88 24.73 43.51
C SER A 11 -25.82 23.91 44.25
N ILE A 12 -25.51 24.25 45.51
CA ILE A 12 -24.53 23.50 46.31
C ILE A 12 -25.08 22.11 46.68
N LEU A 13 -26.37 21.97 46.99
CA LEU A 13 -26.99 20.67 47.26
C LEU A 13 -27.04 19.78 45.99
N ALA A 14 -27.30 20.36 44.83
CA ALA A 14 -27.32 19.62 43.56
C ALA A 14 -25.93 19.08 43.17
N ILE A 15 -24.87 19.85 43.42
CA ILE A 15 -23.49 19.42 43.14
C ILE A 15 -23.05 18.30 44.10
N LEU A 16 -23.40 18.38 45.39
CA LEU A 16 -23.10 17.32 46.36
C LEU A 16 -23.86 16.01 46.07
N ALA A 17 -25.10 16.09 45.61
CA ALA A 17 -25.87 14.92 45.19
C ALA A 17 -25.30 14.26 43.91
N ALA A 18 -24.81 15.04 42.95
CA ALA A 18 -24.18 14.52 41.74
C ALA A 18 -22.85 13.79 42.02
N THR A 19 -22.06 14.26 43.00
CA THR A 19 -20.81 13.58 43.38
C THR A 19 -21.02 12.24 44.11
N ALA A 20 -22.16 12.04 44.78
CA ALA A 20 -22.45 10.78 45.45
C ALA A 20 -22.83 9.64 44.48
N PHE A 21 -23.33 9.97 43.28
CA PHE A 21 -23.68 8.96 42.27
C PHE A 21 -22.47 8.45 41.44
N LEU A 22 -21.35 9.19 41.42
CA LEU A 22 -20.16 8.82 40.66
C LEU A 22 -19.15 7.93 41.43
N ALA A 23 -19.33 7.75 42.74
CA ALA A 23 -18.46 6.87 43.54
C ALA A 23 -18.94 5.39 43.59
N GLY A 24 -20.13 5.09 43.06
CA GLY A 24 -20.75 3.76 43.11
C GLY A 24 -20.56 2.89 41.86
N ALA A 25 -20.10 3.45 40.75
CA ALA A 25 -19.90 2.70 39.50
C ALA A 25 -18.52 2.03 39.49
N ARG A 26 -18.40 0.89 40.17
CA ARG A 26 -17.28 -0.05 39.94
C ARG A 26 -17.66 -1.01 38.82
N LEU A 27 -16.81 -1.12 37.81
CA LEU A 27 -16.89 -2.20 36.83
C LEU A 27 -16.71 -3.55 37.56
N PRO A 28 -17.44 -4.59 37.18
CA PRO A 28 -17.21 -5.94 37.71
C PRO A 28 -15.77 -6.37 37.39
N PRO A 29 -15.10 -7.10 38.30
CA PRO A 29 -13.70 -7.51 38.12
C PRO A 29 -13.49 -8.44 36.90
N HIS A 30 -14.56 -8.99 36.34
CA HIS A 30 -14.56 -9.81 35.14
C HIS A 30 -15.65 -9.33 34.19
N GLY A 31 -15.29 -9.12 32.92
CA GLY A 31 -16.24 -8.86 31.84
C GLY A 31 -17.14 -10.09 31.58
N PRO A 32 -18.27 -9.90 30.87
CA PRO A 32 -19.14 -11.01 30.52
C PRO A 32 -18.34 -12.05 29.72
N LEU A 33 -18.27 -13.27 30.24
CA LEU A 33 -17.70 -14.41 29.54
C LEU A 33 -18.58 -14.73 28.32
N PRO A 34 -17.98 -15.06 27.17
CA PRO A 34 -18.74 -15.51 26.01
C PRO A 34 -19.59 -16.73 26.41
N GLN A 35 -20.87 -16.71 26.04
CA GLN A 35 -21.74 -17.86 26.27
C GLN A 35 -21.22 -19.06 25.47
N ALA A 36 -21.21 -20.23 26.11
CA ALA A 36 -20.95 -21.48 25.41
C ALA A 36 -21.94 -21.61 24.24
N ARG A 37 -21.43 -22.06 23.09
CA ARG A 37 -22.31 -22.40 21.97
C ARG A 37 -23.35 -23.41 22.46
N PRO A 38 -24.63 -23.26 22.09
CA PRO A 38 -25.62 -24.29 22.37
C PRO A 38 -25.15 -25.61 21.75
N ASP A 39 -25.29 -26.70 22.50
CA ASP A 39 -24.93 -28.04 22.08
C ASP A 39 -25.59 -28.32 20.71
N ALA A 40 -24.75 -28.54 19.70
CA ALA A 40 -25.19 -29.17 18.49
C ALA A 40 -25.70 -30.56 18.91
N GLY A 41 -27.01 -30.75 18.81
CA GLY A 41 -27.68 -32.00 19.16
C GLY A 41 -26.99 -33.19 18.51
N GLU A 42 -27.04 -34.30 19.23
CA GLU A 42 -26.61 -35.63 18.81
C GLU A 42 -26.87 -35.90 17.33
N THR A 43 -25.82 -35.83 16.53
CA THR A 43 -25.73 -36.63 15.30
C THR A 43 -24.94 -37.87 15.62
N THR A 44 -25.65 -39.00 15.66
CA THR A 44 -25.15 -40.36 15.69
C THR A 44 -23.92 -40.51 14.76
N PRO A 45 -22.83 -41.18 15.18
CA PRO A 45 -21.73 -41.48 14.28
C PRO A 45 -22.22 -42.40 13.15
N ALA A 46 -21.99 -42.00 11.90
CA ALA A 46 -22.10 -42.91 10.77
C ALA A 46 -21.02 -44.02 10.90
N PRO A 47 -21.27 -45.26 10.43
CA PRO A 47 -20.30 -46.33 10.51
C PRO A 47 -19.04 -46.00 9.70
N LEU A 48 -17.87 -46.31 10.27
CA LEU A 48 -16.58 -46.28 9.57
C LEU A 48 -16.62 -47.27 8.40
N PRO A 49 -16.21 -46.88 7.17
CA PRO A 49 -15.91 -47.85 6.13
C PRO A 49 -14.57 -48.53 6.43
N ASP A 50 -14.51 -49.82 6.12
CA ASP A 50 -13.38 -50.72 6.34
C ASP A 50 -12.03 -50.17 5.82
N GLU A 51 -10.99 -50.53 6.56
CA GLU A 51 -9.58 -50.25 6.32
C GLU A 51 -9.15 -50.76 4.93
N ALA A 52 -8.97 -49.84 3.99
CA ALA A 52 -8.32 -50.14 2.71
C ALA A 52 -6.80 -49.89 2.85
N GLU A 53 -6.04 -50.95 2.57
CA GLU A 53 -4.58 -50.98 2.52
C GLU A 53 -4.01 -49.90 1.58
N PRO A 54 -2.93 -49.18 1.95
CA PRO A 54 -2.37 -48.12 1.10
C PRO A 54 -1.71 -48.69 -0.17
N PRO A 55 -1.89 -48.06 -1.35
CA PRO A 55 -1.21 -48.48 -2.56
C PRO A 55 0.30 -48.20 -2.49
N ALA A 56 1.08 -49.10 -3.11
CA ALA A 56 2.53 -49.02 -3.23
C ALA A 56 3.02 -47.72 -3.92
N PRO A 57 4.23 -47.22 -3.60
CA PRO A 57 4.76 -45.99 -4.18
C PRO A 57 5.14 -46.20 -5.65
N GLY A 58 4.40 -45.56 -6.55
CA GLY A 58 4.69 -45.49 -7.98
C GLY A 58 4.99 -44.04 -8.41
N ASP A 59 6.21 -43.84 -8.89
CA ASP A 59 6.76 -42.77 -9.75
C ASP A 59 6.15 -41.37 -9.70
N VAL A 60 6.74 -40.51 -8.85
CA VAL A 60 6.67 -39.05 -8.97
C VAL A 60 7.89 -38.57 -9.77
N PRO A 61 7.75 -37.78 -10.84
CA PRO A 61 8.91 -37.26 -11.58
C PRO A 61 9.80 -36.37 -10.69
N ALA A 62 11.11 -36.62 -10.75
CA ALA A 62 12.11 -35.89 -9.97
C ALA A 62 12.16 -34.38 -10.34
N PRO A 63 12.39 -33.47 -9.38
CA PRO A 63 12.61 -32.05 -9.65
C PRO A 63 13.88 -31.83 -10.50
N GLN A 64 13.80 -30.96 -11.51
CA GLN A 64 14.97 -30.61 -12.32
C GLN A 64 15.99 -29.77 -11.52
N PRO A 65 17.31 -29.98 -11.72
CA PRO A 65 18.34 -29.19 -11.07
C PRO A 65 18.38 -27.75 -11.62
N LYS A 66 18.58 -26.78 -10.72
CA LYS A 66 18.80 -25.36 -11.04
C LYS A 66 20.10 -25.18 -11.85
N PRO A 67 20.16 -24.24 -12.82
CA PRO A 67 21.40 -23.89 -13.49
C PRO A 67 22.39 -23.20 -12.52
N ASP A 68 23.66 -23.62 -12.57
CA ASP A 68 24.77 -23.02 -11.82
C ASP A 68 25.07 -21.61 -12.34
N VAL A 69 25.04 -20.63 -11.43
CA VAL A 69 25.58 -19.29 -11.65
C VAL A 69 26.97 -19.22 -11.00
N PRO A 70 28.05 -18.89 -11.73
CA PRO A 70 29.39 -18.79 -11.15
C PRO A 70 29.50 -17.58 -10.22
N LYS A 71 30.12 -17.79 -9.04
CA LYS A 71 30.57 -16.71 -8.16
C LYS A 71 31.78 -15.99 -8.78
N PRO A 72 31.87 -14.65 -8.70
CA PRO A 72 33.12 -13.95 -8.97
C PRO A 72 33.95 -13.81 -7.69
N ASP A 73 35.21 -14.25 -7.74
CA ASP A 73 36.25 -13.97 -6.75
C ASP A 73 36.84 -12.56 -6.94
N VAL A 74 37.16 -11.91 -5.83
CA VAL A 74 37.73 -10.55 -5.73
C VAL A 74 39.26 -10.59 -5.69
N LYS A 75 39.95 -9.78 -6.51
CA LYS A 75 41.20 -9.06 -6.12
C LYS A 75 41.74 -8.10 -7.19
N GLY A 76 42.06 -6.86 -6.81
CA GLY A 76 43.02 -5.98 -7.50
C GLY A 76 42.66 -4.48 -7.50
N GLU A 77 43.45 -3.68 -6.77
CA GLU A 77 43.40 -2.21 -6.59
C GLU A 77 43.67 -1.39 -7.89
N PRO A 78 43.42 -0.05 -7.93
CA PRO A 78 43.25 0.72 -9.16
C PRO A 78 44.47 1.54 -9.59
N GLU A 79 44.54 1.88 -10.88
CA GLU A 79 45.34 3.00 -11.39
C GLU A 79 44.55 3.71 -12.52
N ALA A 80 44.45 5.04 -12.42
CA ALA A 80 43.77 5.92 -13.39
C ALA A 80 44.72 6.25 -14.58
N PRO A 81 44.23 6.72 -15.75
CA PRO A 81 43.80 8.12 -15.89
C PRO A 81 42.63 8.36 -16.89
N ALA A 82 42.19 9.62 -16.95
CA ALA A 82 41.07 10.16 -17.75
C ALA A 82 41.49 10.57 -19.21
N PRO A 83 40.73 11.43 -19.94
CA PRO A 83 39.61 11.11 -20.83
C PRO A 83 39.84 11.59 -22.29
N ASP A 84 39.09 11.10 -23.30
CA ASP A 84 38.82 11.89 -24.53
C ASP A 84 37.69 11.32 -25.43
N GLN A 85 37.10 12.24 -26.20
CA GLN A 85 35.83 12.20 -26.94
C GLN A 85 35.93 11.62 -28.39
N PRO A 86 34.83 11.59 -29.20
CA PRO A 86 34.51 10.49 -30.13
C PRO A 86 34.99 10.70 -31.59
N SER A 87 35.00 9.63 -32.38
CA SER A 87 35.21 9.68 -33.84
C SER A 87 34.26 8.76 -34.61
N ALA A 88 33.73 9.31 -35.69
CA ALA A 88 32.76 8.75 -36.63
C ALA A 88 33.32 7.61 -37.51
N PRO A 89 32.47 6.81 -38.17
CA PRO A 89 32.88 5.90 -39.24
C PRO A 89 32.74 6.53 -40.66
N PRO A 90 33.55 6.07 -41.64
CA PRO A 90 33.62 6.65 -43.00
C PRO A 90 32.62 6.10 -44.04
N THR A 91 32.38 6.94 -45.04
CA THR A 91 31.79 6.86 -46.40
C THR A 91 32.47 5.80 -47.32
N ASP A 92 32.01 5.29 -48.47
CA ASP A 92 31.00 5.55 -49.54
C ASP A 92 31.10 4.36 -50.57
N PRO A 93 30.58 4.33 -51.83
CA PRO A 93 29.28 4.70 -52.45
C PRO A 93 28.73 3.63 -53.46
N ALA A 94 27.49 3.79 -53.97
CA ALA A 94 27.09 3.63 -55.40
C ALA A 94 25.55 3.69 -55.64
N LYS A 95 25.12 4.54 -56.58
CA LYS A 95 23.77 4.81 -57.17
C LYS A 95 23.85 4.46 -58.69
N PRO A 96 22.80 4.07 -59.50
CA PRO A 96 21.60 4.84 -59.95
C PRO A 96 20.27 4.03 -60.12
N GLU A 97 19.04 4.54 -59.94
CA GLU A 97 18.23 5.66 -60.50
C GLU A 97 17.21 5.18 -61.57
N GLN A 98 16.01 5.82 -61.56
CA GLN A 98 14.86 5.79 -62.51
C GLN A 98 13.62 4.96 -62.08
N SER A 99 12.35 5.35 -62.25
CA SER A 99 11.65 6.58 -62.66
C SER A 99 10.13 6.36 -62.45
N LYS A 100 9.38 7.43 -62.14
CA LYS A 100 7.89 7.49 -62.09
C LYS A 100 7.28 7.40 -63.51
N PRO A 101 6.02 6.97 -63.69
CA PRO A 101 5.01 7.93 -64.17
C PRO A 101 3.56 7.72 -63.65
N GLU A 102 2.74 8.74 -63.87
CA GLU A 102 1.26 8.82 -63.82
C GLU A 102 0.86 9.75 -65.01
N PRO A 103 -0.42 9.94 -65.45
CA PRO A 103 -1.68 9.22 -65.20
C PRO A 103 -2.49 8.92 -66.50
N ALA A 104 -3.60 8.13 -66.41
CA ALA A 104 -4.69 8.15 -67.41
C ALA A 104 -6.01 7.58 -66.84
N GLU A 105 -7.12 8.27 -67.09
CA GLU A 105 -8.54 7.86 -66.90
C GLU A 105 -9.32 8.29 -68.17
N PRO A 106 -10.60 7.91 -68.41
CA PRO A 106 -11.39 6.76 -67.95
C PRO A 106 -12.20 6.07 -69.10
N MET A 107 -12.81 4.90 -68.85
CA MET A 107 -14.00 4.46 -69.62
C MET A 107 -15.03 3.78 -68.71
N GLN A 108 -16.29 4.13 -68.98
CA GLN A 108 -17.47 3.99 -68.13
C GLN A 108 -18.17 2.63 -68.31
N GLY A 109 -18.68 2.07 -67.21
CA GLY A 109 -19.68 1.01 -67.18
C GLY A 109 -21.03 1.50 -66.61
N PRO A 110 -22.17 0.89 -66.95
CA PRO A 110 -23.52 1.46 -66.76
C PRO A 110 -24.06 1.39 -65.31
N PRO A 111 -25.08 2.22 -64.95
CA PRO A 111 -25.50 2.46 -63.56
C PRO A 111 -26.76 1.69 -63.12
N LEU A 112 -26.98 1.60 -61.78
CA LEU A 112 -28.24 1.69 -60.97
C LEU A 112 -28.11 0.87 -59.65
N PRO A 113 -28.86 1.13 -58.53
CA PRO A 113 -29.63 2.31 -58.09
C PRO A 113 -29.19 2.84 -56.68
N PRO A 114 -29.75 3.95 -56.14
CA PRO A 114 -29.29 4.54 -54.88
C PRO A 114 -30.00 3.88 -53.68
N GLY A 115 -29.22 3.23 -52.81
CA GLY A 115 -29.68 2.72 -51.52
C GLY A 115 -28.75 3.22 -50.43
N GLY A 116 -29.19 4.25 -49.69
CA GLY A 116 -28.47 4.76 -48.54
C GLY A 116 -28.34 3.69 -47.48
N LEU A 117 -27.10 3.25 -47.24
CA LEU A 117 -26.72 2.56 -46.02
C LEU A 117 -25.53 3.32 -45.47
N LYS A 118 -25.78 4.00 -44.34
CA LYS A 118 -24.74 4.51 -43.46
C LYS A 118 -23.68 3.42 -43.30
N SER A 119 -22.42 3.74 -43.53
CA SER A 119 -21.31 2.89 -43.12
C SER A 119 -21.60 2.37 -41.71
N PRO A 120 -21.58 1.06 -41.47
CA PRO A 120 -21.57 0.54 -40.12
C PRO A 120 -20.38 1.19 -39.41
N GLN A 121 -20.67 2.04 -38.44
CA GLN A 121 -19.70 2.46 -37.46
C GLN A 121 -19.04 1.19 -36.92
N THR A 122 -17.72 1.14 -37.01
CA THR A 122 -16.89 0.14 -36.36
C THR A 122 -17.38 -0.03 -34.90
N PRO A 123 -17.77 -1.24 -34.47
CA PRO A 123 -18.15 -1.46 -33.08
C PRO A 123 -16.90 -1.36 -32.18
N ALA A 124 -16.98 -0.49 -31.16
CA ALA A 124 -16.23 -0.44 -29.90
C ALA A 124 -14.76 -0.93 -29.87
N GLU A 125 -13.80 0.00 -29.74
CA GLU A 125 -12.44 -0.29 -29.25
C GLU A 125 -12.36 -0.37 -27.70
N ASP A 126 -13.47 -0.18 -26.98
CA ASP A 126 -13.52 -0.07 -25.51
C ASP A 126 -14.20 -1.27 -24.81
N ASP A 127 -13.67 -2.49 -24.92
CA ASP A 127 -14.26 -3.66 -24.24
C ASP A 127 -13.24 -4.56 -23.51
N LYS A 128 -12.00 -4.11 -23.30
CA LYS A 128 -11.07 -4.83 -22.41
C LYS A 128 -11.39 -4.50 -20.94
N PRO A 129 -11.49 -5.49 -20.04
CA PRO A 129 -11.64 -5.20 -18.62
C PRO A 129 -10.40 -4.48 -18.07
N PRO A 130 -10.51 -3.65 -17.00
CA PRO A 130 -9.36 -2.93 -16.44
C PRO A 130 -8.18 -3.81 -16.01
N ALA A 131 -8.40 -5.11 -15.80
CA ALA A 131 -7.35 -6.08 -15.52
C ALA A 131 -6.41 -6.33 -16.72
N GLU A 132 -6.85 -6.02 -17.94
CA GLU A 132 -6.16 -6.29 -19.21
C GLU A 132 -5.68 -5.01 -19.92
N GLN A 133 -5.98 -3.84 -19.36
CA GLN A 133 -5.65 -2.54 -19.94
C GLN A 133 -4.30 -2.03 -19.42
N THR A 134 -3.55 -1.31 -20.26
CA THR A 134 -2.39 -0.50 -19.83
C THR A 134 -2.85 0.73 -19.04
N LEU A 135 -1.92 1.51 -18.49
CA LEU A 135 -2.25 2.72 -17.75
C LEU A 135 -2.91 3.78 -18.65
N GLU A 136 -2.41 3.95 -19.87
CA GLU A 136 -2.91 4.88 -20.89
C GLU A 136 -4.33 4.52 -21.34
N GLU A 137 -4.60 3.24 -21.53
CA GLU A 137 -5.90 2.70 -21.99
C GLU A 137 -7.01 2.88 -20.94
N GLN A 138 -6.67 3.04 -19.65
CA GLN A 138 -7.67 3.14 -18.58
C GLN A 138 -8.31 4.53 -18.47
N HIS A 139 -7.76 5.56 -19.11
CA HIS A 139 -8.26 6.94 -19.09
C HIS A 139 -8.62 7.45 -17.68
N LEU A 140 -7.79 7.10 -16.69
CA LEU A 140 -8.02 7.43 -15.28
C LEU A 140 -7.78 8.93 -15.02
N THR A 141 -8.47 9.43 -13.99
CA THR A 141 -8.26 10.77 -13.45
C THR A 141 -7.67 10.70 -12.05
N ILE A 142 -7.00 11.77 -11.63
CA ILE A 142 -6.51 11.94 -10.27
C ILE A 142 -7.70 12.00 -9.31
N GLU A 143 -7.57 11.32 -8.18
CA GLU A 143 -8.56 11.37 -7.10
C GLU A 143 -8.60 12.79 -6.50
N PRO A 144 -9.74 13.49 -6.56
CA PRO A 144 -9.84 14.84 -6.04
C PRO A 144 -9.86 14.83 -4.51
N GLU A 145 -9.32 15.88 -3.89
CA GLU A 145 -9.38 16.10 -2.45
C GLU A 145 -9.93 17.50 -2.17
N SER A 146 -10.97 17.61 -1.34
CA SER A 146 -11.55 18.93 -1.04
C SER A 146 -10.62 19.75 -0.15
N ASP A 147 -10.69 21.08 -0.27
CA ASP A 147 -9.94 21.99 0.63
C ASP A 147 -10.29 21.75 2.11
N ALA A 148 -11.55 21.44 2.40
CA ALA A 148 -12.04 21.20 3.75
C ALA A 148 -11.46 19.91 4.35
N ASP A 149 -11.52 18.79 3.60
CA ASP A 149 -10.98 17.50 4.06
C ASP A 149 -9.46 17.59 4.26
N HIS A 150 -8.78 18.28 3.34
CA HIS A 150 -7.34 18.51 3.44
C HIS A 150 -6.97 19.34 4.67
N ALA A 151 -7.70 20.43 4.93
CA ALA A 151 -7.48 21.27 6.10
C ALA A 151 -7.73 20.52 7.41
N GLU A 152 -8.79 19.69 7.47
CA GLU A 152 -9.07 18.85 8.63
C GLU A 152 -7.95 17.83 8.88
N CYS A 153 -7.54 17.13 7.83
CA CYS A 153 -6.49 16.12 7.92
C CYS A 153 -5.14 16.73 8.34
N THR A 154 -4.74 17.84 7.73
CA THR A 154 -3.47 18.51 8.05
C THR A 154 -3.47 19.08 9.47
N ALA A 155 -4.61 19.57 9.97
CA ALA A 155 -4.76 19.93 11.38
C ALA A 155 -4.57 18.72 12.31
N ALA A 156 -5.10 17.54 11.95
CA ALA A 156 -4.88 16.31 12.71
C ALA A 156 -3.41 15.86 12.71
N LEU A 157 -2.70 16.01 11.58
CA LEU A 157 -1.26 15.77 11.49
C LEU A 157 -0.47 16.71 12.42
N GLN A 158 -0.80 18.00 12.41
CA GLN A 158 -0.17 18.99 13.30
C GLN A 158 -0.39 18.64 14.77
N ALA A 159 -1.60 18.19 15.14
CA ALA A 159 -1.90 17.76 16.50
C ALA A 159 -1.12 16.50 16.94
N LEU A 160 -0.72 15.65 16.00
CA LEU A 160 0.16 14.50 16.24
C LEU A 160 1.65 14.88 16.25
N GLY A 161 1.99 16.12 15.86
CA GLY A 161 3.36 16.60 15.75
C GLY A 161 4.11 16.08 14.52
N VAL A 162 3.39 15.67 13.48
CA VAL A 162 3.97 15.27 12.19
C VAL A 162 4.66 16.50 11.56
N VAL A 163 5.88 16.30 11.03
CA VAL A 163 6.59 17.34 10.28
C VAL A 163 6.40 17.10 8.79
N PHE A 164 5.58 17.96 8.17
CA PHE A 164 5.27 17.90 6.75
C PHE A 164 5.20 19.30 6.13
N LYS A 165 5.18 19.35 4.80
CA LYS A 165 4.91 20.56 4.01
C LYS A 165 3.99 20.25 2.85
N ASP A 166 3.13 21.20 2.49
CA ASP A 166 2.37 21.13 1.24
C ASP A 166 3.30 21.30 0.04
N THR A 167 2.94 20.68 -1.08
CA THR A 167 3.63 20.84 -2.36
C THR A 167 2.60 20.98 -3.49
N PRO A 168 2.96 21.56 -4.65
CA PRO A 168 2.02 21.69 -5.76
C PRO A 168 1.45 20.34 -6.19
N ARG A 169 0.20 20.37 -6.70
CA ARG A 169 -0.48 19.22 -7.30
C ARG A 169 0.46 18.49 -8.26
N ILE A 170 0.48 17.17 -8.15
CA ILE A 170 1.20 16.28 -9.07
C ILE A 170 0.20 15.75 -10.08
N ASP A 171 0.51 15.90 -11.36
CA ASP A 171 -0.29 15.38 -12.46
C ASP A 171 0.64 14.84 -13.54
N ASP A 172 0.91 13.53 -13.46
CA ASP A 172 1.82 12.83 -14.38
C ASP A 172 1.05 12.19 -15.55
N GLY A 173 -0.26 12.47 -15.67
CA GLY A 173 -1.14 11.91 -16.69
C GLY A 173 -1.62 10.48 -16.39
N ASN A 174 -2.58 10.01 -17.19
CA ASN A 174 -3.16 8.66 -17.12
C ASN A 174 -3.63 8.23 -15.72
N GLY A 175 -4.07 9.20 -14.90
CA GLY A 175 -4.53 9.02 -13.52
C GLY A 175 -3.44 8.90 -12.47
N CYS A 176 -2.16 8.96 -12.85
CA CYS A 176 -1.07 9.14 -11.90
C CYS A 176 -1.03 10.58 -11.40
N GLY A 177 -1.05 10.74 -10.09
CA GLY A 177 -0.92 12.04 -9.48
C GLY A 177 -1.55 12.11 -8.10
N ILE A 178 -1.39 13.28 -7.50
CA ILE A 178 -1.92 13.61 -6.18
C ILE A 178 -2.48 15.02 -6.26
N ASP A 179 -3.77 15.19 -5.96
CA ASP A 179 -4.44 16.49 -6.03
C ASP A 179 -3.88 17.48 -4.99
N LYS A 180 -3.70 17.03 -3.74
CA LYS A 180 -3.15 17.82 -2.63
C LYS A 180 -2.00 17.08 -1.91
N PRO A 181 -0.82 16.99 -2.54
CA PRO A 181 0.30 16.25 -1.98
C PRO A 181 0.94 16.97 -0.81
N ILE A 182 1.38 16.18 0.17
CA ILE A 182 2.27 16.62 1.23
C ILE A 182 3.57 15.83 1.18
N ILE A 183 4.66 16.48 1.61
CA ILE A 183 5.96 15.84 1.82
C ILE A 183 6.16 15.67 3.32
N VAL A 184 6.21 14.42 3.79
CA VAL A 184 6.39 14.05 5.19
C VAL A 184 7.85 13.72 5.46
N SER A 185 8.44 14.42 6.43
CA SER A 185 9.83 14.24 6.88
C SER A 185 9.95 13.57 8.24
N GLU A 186 8.94 13.76 9.11
CA GLU A 186 8.83 13.06 10.40
C GLU A 186 7.37 12.64 10.63
N PRO A 187 7.06 11.33 10.67
CA PRO A 187 5.71 10.85 10.97
C PRO A 187 5.29 11.08 12.41
N LEU A 188 6.26 11.29 13.32
CA LEU A 188 6.06 11.69 14.71
C LEU A 188 7.29 12.48 15.19
N PRO A 189 7.16 13.34 16.22
CA PRO A 189 8.26 14.16 16.71
C PRO A 189 9.53 13.36 17.04
N GLY A 190 10.62 13.70 16.37
CA GLY A 190 11.93 13.08 16.59
C GLY A 190 12.13 11.72 15.93
N ILE A 191 11.19 11.29 15.07
CA ILE A 191 11.33 10.07 14.25
C ILE A 191 11.38 10.47 12.78
N LYS A 192 12.53 10.29 12.13
CA LYS A 192 12.72 10.62 10.71
C LYS A 192 12.07 9.58 9.80
N LEU A 193 11.44 10.02 8.71
CA LEU A 193 11.06 9.16 7.59
C LEU A 193 12.12 9.26 6.50
N LYS A 194 12.67 8.12 6.09
CA LYS A 194 13.81 8.07 5.19
C LYS A 194 13.55 7.17 3.99
N PRO A 195 13.62 7.68 2.75
CA PRO A 195 13.58 9.10 2.40
C PRO A 195 12.25 9.77 2.80
N GLU A 196 12.19 11.11 2.75
CA GLU A 196 10.91 11.85 2.92
C GLU A 196 9.85 11.29 1.94
N ALA A 197 8.60 11.22 2.37
CA ALA A 197 7.53 10.62 1.59
C ALA A 197 6.60 11.69 1.00
N THR A 198 6.45 11.70 -0.32
CA THR A 198 5.38 12.43 -1.00
C THR A 198 4.14 11.53 -1.07
N ILE A 199 3.09 11.88 -0.34
CA ILE A 199 1.85 11.10 -0.19
C ILE A 199 0.65 12.03 0.03
N ARG A 200 -0.56 11.46 0.04
CA ARG A 200 -1.75 12.19 0.48
C ARG A 200 -1.82 12.30 2.00
N CYS A 201 -2.54 13.32 2.47
CA CYS A 201 -2.69 13.55 3.91
C CYS A 201 -3.32 12.35 4.66
N PRO A 202 -4.41 11.70 4.17
CA PRO A 202 -4.98 10.53 4.85
C PRO A 202 -3.98 9.39 5.07
N THR A 203 -3.09 9.11 4.12
CA THR A 203 -2.03 8.10 4.26
C THR A 203 -1.02 8.48 5.33
N ALA A 204 -0.59 9.75 5.36
CA ALA A 204 0.29 10.25 6.41
C ALA A 204 -0.36 10.16 7.80
N LEU A 205 -1.67 10.43 7.89
CA LEU A 205 -2.41 10.39 9.15
C LEU A 205 -2.54 8.95 9.65
N ALA A 206 -2.81 8.00 8.76
CA ALA A 206 -2.83 6.57 9.08
C ALA A 206 -1.45 6.10 9.57
N LEU A 207 -0.36 6.49 8.89
CA LEU A 207 1.02 6.19 9.29
C LEU A 207 1.34 6.73 10.69
N ALA A 208 1.06 8.01 10.95
CA ALA A 208 1.35 8.64 12.23
C ALA A 208 0.58 7.98 13.40
N ARG A 209 -0.70 7.66 13.19
CA ARG A 209 -1.54 6.95 14.18
C ARG A 209 -1.03 5.54 14.43
N TRP A 210 -0.80 4.75 13.38
CA TRP A 210 -0.24 3.39 13.50
C TRP A 210 1.10 3.40 14.27
N MET A 211 1.97 4.36 13.95
CA MET A 211 3.23 4.49 14.66
C MET A 211 3.05 4.80 16.14
N LYS A 212 2.20 5.78 16.46
CA LYS A 212 1.98 6.26 17.82
C LYS A 212 1.31 5.20 18.70
N GLU A 213 0.30 4.53 18.16
CA GLU A 213 -0.62 3.70 18.92
C GLU A 213 -0.27 2.21 18.84
N SER A 214 0.58 1.79 17.91
CA SER A 214 0.92 0.37 17.72
C SER A 214 2.41 0.11 17.61
N VAL A 215 3.14 0.80 16.72
CA VAL A 215 4.57 0.53 16.51
C VAL A 215 5.40 0.87 17.75
N ILE A 216 5.28 2.09 18.28
CA ILE A 216 6.07 2.53 19.44
C ILE A 216 5.78 1.68 20.70
N PRO A 217 4.51 1.40 21.05
CA PRO A 217 4.20 0.51 22.16
C PRO A 217 4.75 -0.92 21.97
N ALA A 218 4.59 -1.51 20.78
CA ALA A 218 5.10 -2.84 20.48
C ALA A 218 6.64 -2.91 20.57
N ALA A 219 7.31 -1.88 20.03
CA ALA A 219 8.76 -1.73 20.11
C ALA A 219 9.24 -1.64 21.57
N SER A 220 8.54 -0.84 22.39
CA SER A 220 8.88 -0.67 23.81
C SER A 220 8.72 -1.96 24.61
N ALA A 221 7.76 -2.81 24.24
CA ALA A 221 7.50 -4.08 24.91
C ALA A 221 8.48 -5.19 24.46
N ALA A 222 8.80 -5.24 23.17
CA ALA A 222 9.55 -6.34 22.58
C ALA A 222 11.06 -6.07 22.47
N LEU A 223 11.47 -4.80 22.33
CA LEU A 223 12.85 -4.40 22.06
C LEU A 223 13.33 -3.26 23.00
N PRO A 224 13.07 -3.33 24.33
CA PRO A 224 13.39 -2.23 25.25
C PRO A 224 14.89 -1.88 25.30
N GLU A 225 15.77 -2.84 25.04
CA GLU A 225 17.21 -2.67 25.02
C GLU A 225 17.73 -1.82 23.86
N GLN A 226 16.99 -1.77 22.74
CA GLN A 226 17.34 -0.96 21.57
C GLN A 226 17.03 0.53 21.77
N GLY A 227 16.23 0.87 22.78
CA GLY A 227 15.79 2.24 23.06
C GLY A 227 14.64 2.66 22.15
N ARG A 228 14.52 3.97 21.89
CA ARG A 228 13.42 4.50 21.07
C ARG A 228 13.69 4.29 19.58
N ILE A 229 12.62 4.20 18.79
CA ILE A 229 12.71 4.34 17.33
C ILE A 229 13.10 5.80 17.01
N THR A 230 14.10 5.99 16.16
CA THR A 230 14.59 7.32 15.72
C THR A 230 14.44 7.53 14.22
N SER A 231 14.26 6.46 13.44
CA SER A 231 13.89 6.57 12.03
C SER A 231 13.04 5.39 11.58
N VAL A 232 12.22 5.63 10.57
CA VAL A 232 11.54 4.62 9.78
C VAL A 232 12.05 4.74 8.35
N ASN A 233 12.54 3.64 7.80
CA ASN A 233 13.03 3.60 6.42
C ASN A 233 11.93 3.05 5.52
N GLN A 234 11.53 3.84 4.53
CA GLN A 234 10.52 3.49 3.54
C GLN A 234 11.19 3.08 2.22
N ALA A 235 10.56 2.15 1.50
CA ALA A 235 11.01 1.69 0.18
C ALA A 235 10.38 2.50 -0.96
N THR A 236 9.08 2.76 -0.86
CA THR A 236 8.32 3.52 -1.86
C THR A 236 7.27 4.40 -1.19
N ALA A 237 7.11 5.63 -1.70
CA ALA A 237 5.99 6.54 -1.42
C ALA A 237 5.21 6.77 -2.72
N TYR A 238 5.16 7.98 -3.27
CA TYR A 238 4.61 8.19 -4.61
C TYR A 238 5.45 7.50 -5.70
N MET A 239 4.80 6.74 -6.58
CA MET A 239 5.40 6.12 -7.76
C MET A 239 4.31 5.82 -8.80
N CYS A 240 4.38 6.46 -9.97
CA CYS A 240 3.44 6.21 -11.06
C CYS A 240 3.70 4.83 -11.70
N ARG A 241 2.81 3.87 -11.43
CA ARG A 241 2.85 2.51 -11.99
C ARG A 241 1.52 1.78 -11.80
N LEU A 242 1.34 0.69 -12.56
CA LEU A 242 0.34 -0.32 -12.24
C LEU A 242 0.80 -1.20 -11.06
N ARG A 243 -0.15 -1.91 -10.45
CA ARG A 243 0.12 -2.79 -9.31
C ARG A 243 1.19 -3.82 -9.65
N ASN A 244 2.05 -4.08 -8.67
CA ASN A 244 3.16 -5.03 -8.77
C ASN A 244 4.13 -4.77 -9.94
N GLY A 245 4.09 -3.57 -10.55
CA GLY A 245 4.93 -3.24 -11.72
C GLY A 245 4.48 -3.91 -13.01
N ALA A 246 3.23 -4.39 -13.07
CA ALA A 246 2.69 -5.05 -14.26
C ALA A 246 2.54 -4.08 -15.45
N GLY A 247 2.58 -4.61 -16.67
CA GLY A 247 2.32 -3.83 -17.89
C GLY A 247 0.83 -3.54 -18.14
N THR A 248 -0.05 -4.32 -17.53
CA THR A 248 -1.50 -4.16 -17.57
C THR A 248 -2.11 -4.41 -16.19
N GLY A 249 -3.35 -3.97 -16.01
CA GLY A 249 -4.11 -4.20 -14.79
C GLY A 249 -4.37 -2.94 -13.98
N LYS A 250 -4.78 -3.11 -12.73
CA LYS A 250 -5.19 -1.98 -11.88
C LYS A 250 -4.00 -1.07 -11.56
N ILE A 251 -4.24 0.24 -11.57
CA ILE A 251 -3.28 1.24 -11.05
C ILE A 251 -2.92 0.97 -9.58
N SER A 252 -1.66 1.26 -9.23
CA SER A 252 -1.15 1.16 -7.86
C SER A 252 -1.67 2.30 -6.98
N GLU A 253 -1.84 2.03 -5.68
CA GLU A 253 -2.15 3.08 -4.70
C GLU A 253 -0.95 4.01 -4.46
N HIS A 254 0.28 3.59 -4.77
CA HIS A 254 1.43 4.49 -4.80
C HIS A 254 1.28 5.57 -5.87
N ALA A 255 0.66 5.25 -7.01
CA ALA A 255 0.43 6.21 -8.10
C ALA A 255 -0.64 7.26 -7.76
N ARG A 256 -1.36 7.06 -6.65
CA ARG A 256 -2.37 7.97 -6.10
C ARG A 256 -1.92 8.66 -4.81
N GLY A 257 -0.70 8.38 -4.34
CA GLY A 257 -0.23 8.82 -3.02
C GLY A 257 -0.98 8.19 -1.85
N ASN A 258 -1.74 7.12 -2.08
CA ASN A 258 -2.56 6.42 -1.09
C ASN A 258 -1.77 5.36 -0.30
N ALA A 259 -0.54 5.05 -0.71
CA ALA A 259 0.25 3.97 -0.13
C ALA A 259 1.66 4.41 0.31
N ILE A 260 2.22 3.66 1.26
CA ILE A 260 3.62 3.73 1.67
C ILE A 260 4.16 2.33 1.93
N ASP A 261 5.39 2.08 1.51
CA ASP A 261 6.10 0.84 1.76
C ASP A 261 7.13 1.03 2.88
N ILE A 262 7.05 0.28 3.98
CA ILE A 262 7.99 0.38 5.11
C ILE A 262 8.97 -0.79 5.10
N ALA A 263 10.26 -0.50 4.98
CA ALA A 263 11.33 -1.48 4.85
C ALA A 263 12.03 -1.82 6.18
N SER A 264 12.21 -0.84 7.07
CA SER A 264 12.83 -1.11 8.38
C SER A 264 12.54 -0.03 9.42
N PHE A 265 12.82 -0.38 10.68
CA PHE A 265 12.80 0.53 11.81
C PHE A 265 14.21 0.67 12.39
N HIS A 266 14.69 1.90 12.53
CA HIS A 266 15.96 2.21 13.16
C HIS A 266 15.74 2.71 14.59
N PHE A 267 16.52 2.17 15.52
CA PHE A 267 16.45 2.45 16.95
C PHE A 267 17.65 3.28 17.40
N GLU A 268 17.63 3.79 18.64
CA GLU A 268 18.77 4.51 19.23
C GLU A 268 20.04 3.64 19.31
N LYS A 269 19.89 2.32 19.38
CA LYS A 269 20.97 1.34 19.48
C LYS A 269 20.66 0.11 18.62
N GLY A 270 21.73 -0.59 18.23
CA GLY A 270 21.64 -1.83 17.49
C GLY A 270 21.53 -1.60 15.98
N GLU A 271 21.26 -2.70 15.27
CA GLU A 271 21.01 -2.68 13.84
C GLU A 271 19.54 -2.41 13.53
N ASP A 272 19.26 -2.02 12.29
CA ASP A 272 17.90 -1.86 11.80
C ASP A 272 17.10 -3.15 11.94
N VAL A 273 15.87 -3.02 12.44
CA VAL A 273 14.89 -4.10 12.35
C VAL A 273 14.29 -4.06 10.95
N ALA A 274 14.91 -4.81 10.03
CA ALA A 274 14.42 -5.01 8.67
C ALA A 274 13.12 -5.83 8.67
N VAL A 275 12.18 -5.38 7.84
CA VAL A 275 10.95 -6.10 7.50
C VAL A 275 11.32 -7.26 6.58
N ARG A 276 10.94 -8.47 6.99
CA ARG A 276 11.17 -9.72 6.25
C ARG A 276 10.21 -10.81 6.73
N SER A 277 10.22 -12.00 6.14
CA SER A 277 9.46 -13.14 6.69
C SER A 277 9.75 -13.35 8.19
N ARG A 278 8.69 -13.45 8.99
CA ARG A 278 8.72 -13.69 10.46
C ARG A 278 7.73 -14.76 10.91
N ARG A 279 7.12 -15.52 9.99
CA ARG A 279 6.11 -16.53 10.34
C ARG A 279 6.61 -17.52 11.40
N GLU A 280 7.85 -17.97 11.28
CA GLU A 280 8.47 -18.95 12.18
C GLU A 280 9.46 -18.32 13.17
N ASP A 281 9.56 -16.98 13.21
CA ASP A 281 10.52 -16.28 14.06
C ASP A 281 10.01 -16.16 15.50
N ALA A 282 10.46 -17.06 16.38
CA ALA A 282 10.07 -17.08 17.79
C ALA A 282 10.72 -15.98 18.65
N THR A 283 11.55 -15.10 18.08
CA THR A 283 12.19 -14.01 18.83
C THR A 283 11.22 -12.87 19.16
N LEU A 284 11.60 -12.01 20.10
CA LEU A 284 10.85 -10.78 20.38
C LEU A 284 10.83 -9.83 19.18
N THR A 285 11.89 -9.78 18.36
CA THR A 285 11.88 -9.03 17.10
C THR A 285 10.82 -9.57 16.12
N GLY A 286 10.70 -10.89 16.02
CA GLY A 286 9.63 -11.54 15.25
C GLY A 286 8.24 -11.20 15.80
N ALA A 287 8.08 -11.24 17.13
CA ALA A 287 6.83 -10.85 17.79
C ALA A 287 6.47 -9.38 17.57
N PHE A 288 7.45 -8.47 17.66
CA PHE A 288 7.29 -7.05 17.32
C PHE A 288 6.76 -6.88 15.91
N GLN A 289 7.44 -7.46 14.91
CA GLN A 289 7.07 -7.28 13.51
C GLN A 289 5.67 -7.85 13.21
N ARG A 290 5.35 -9.07 13.69
CA ARG A 290 4.01 -9.65 13.52
C ARG A 290 2.92 -8.81 14.18
N THR A 291 3.22 -8.24 15.35
CA THR A 291 2.28 -7.36 16.07
C THR A 291 1.99 -6.09 15.27
N VAL A 292 3.02 -5.42 14.75
CA VAL A 292 2.80 -4.17 14.01
C VAL A 292 2.18 -4.40 12.63
N SER A 293 2.46 -5.56 11.99
CA SER A 293 1.76 -5.99 10.77
C SER A 293 0.25 -6.13 11.04
N ALA A 294 -0.12 -6.99 11.99
CA ALA A 294 -1.52 -7.22 12.35
C ALA A 294 -2.24 -5.94 12.82
N ALA A 295 -1.58 -5.10 13.62
CA ALA A 295 -2.15 -3.84 14.10
C ALA A 295 -2.30 -2.79 12.99
N GLY A 296 -1.52 -2.89 11.89
CA GLY A 296 -1.66 -2.02 10.72
C GLY A 296 -3.08 -2.01 10.17
N CYS A 297 -3.78 -3.13 10.28
CA CYS A 297 -5.17 -3.29 9.84
C CYS A 297 -6.19 -2.44 10.60
N LEU A 298 -5.81 -1.77 11.69
CA LEU A 298 -6.69 -0.80 12.34
C LEU A 298 -6.66 0.57 11.64
N TYR A 299 -5.56 0.89 10.95
CA TYR A 299 -5.31 2.21 10.36
C TYR A 299 -5.34 2.19 8.83
N PHE A 300 -4.91 1.08 8.23
CA PHE A 300 -4.86 0.90 6.78
C PHE A 300 -5.97 -0.04 6.31
N THR A 301 -6.45 0.20 5.10
CA THR A 301 -7.42 -0.69 4.45
C THR A 301 -6.73 -1.87 3.78
N THR A 302 -5.43 -1.75 3.52
CA THR A 302 -4.59 -2.86 3.08
C THR A 302 -3.26 -2.88 3.82
N VAL A 303 -2.93 -4.08 4.28
CA VAL A 303 -1.63 -4.41 4.85
C VAL A 303 -1.16 -5.68 4.13
N LEU A 304 -0.11 -5.54 3.34
CA LEU A 304 0.60 -6.66 2.74
C LEU A 304 1.95 -6.74 3.44
N ASP A 305 2.22 -7.87 4.07
CA ASP A 305 3.51 -8.13 4.71
C ASP A 305 4.32 -9.15 3.90
N PRO A 306 5.56 -9.48 4.31
CA PRO A 306 6.43 -10.41 3.60
C PRO A 306 5.88 -11.80 3.32
N GLU A 307 4.77 -12.17 3.93
CA GLU A 307 4.13 -13.48 3.72
C GLU A 307 2.96 -13.41 2.72
N SER A 308 2.61 -12.20 2.24
CA SER A 308 1.49 -11.97 1.32
C SER A 308 1.76 -12.45 -0.11
N ASP A 309 2.84 -11.98 -0.72
CA ASP A 309 3.31 -12.38 -2.06
C ASP A 309 4.78 -11.99 -2.29
N ALA A 310 5.33 -12.43 -3.43
CA ALA A 310 6.73 -12.20 -3.80
C ALA A 310 7.11 -10.72 -3.97
N ALA A 311 6.16 -9.82 -4.24
CA ALA A 311 6.46 -8.40 -4.39
C ALA A 311 6.70 -7.71 -3.04
N HIS A 312 6.27 -8.33 -1.93
CA HIS A 312 6.27 -7.71 -0.60
C HIS A 312 7.25 -8.37 0.39
N GLU A 313 8.14 -9.26 -0.05
CA GLU A 313 9.05 -10.06 0.81
C GLU A 313 9.96 -9.25 1.76
N THR A 314 10.15 -7.95 1.48
CA THR A 314 11.14 -7.10 2.16
C THR A 314 10.56 -5.82 2.77
N HIS A 315 9.24 -5.64 2.72
CA HIS A 315 8.58 -4.44 3.25
C HIS A 315 7.12 -4.71 3.63
N PHE A 316 6.54 -3.78 4.38
CA PHE A 316 5.08 -3.70 4.51
C PHE A 316 4.55 -2.76 3.44
N HIS A 317 3.58 -3.19 2.65
CA HIS A 317 2.77 -2.28 1.84
C HIS A 317 1.52 -1.90 2.62
N LEU A 318 1.33 -0.59 2.83
CA LEU A 318 0.26 -0.03 3.64
C LEU A 318 -0.52 0.99 2.82
N ASP A 319 -1.81 0.76 2.58
CA ASP A 319 -2.65 1.67 1.79
C ASP A 319 -4.02 1.97 2.41
N VAL A 320 -4.58 3.12 2.04
CA VAL A 320 -5.89 3.63 2.50
C VAL A 320 -6.96 3.58 1.40
N ILE A 321 -6.81 2.72 0.39
CA ILE A 321 -7.78 2.68 -0.72
C ILE A 321 -9.20 2.43 -0.24
N GLU A 322 -10.12 3.25 -0.74
CA GLU A 322 -11.53 3.07 -0.51
C GLU A 322 -12.07 1.89 -1.33
N ARG A 323 -12.72 0.95 -0.65
CA ARG A 323 -13.33 -0.23 -1.27
C ARG A 323 -14.83 -0.19 -1.12
N LYS A 324 -15.53 -0.67 -2.16
CA LYS A 324 -16.98 -0.94 -2.06
C LYS A 324 -17.21 -1.91 -0.90
N GLY A 325 -18.07 -1.51 0.04
CA GLY A 325 -18.39 -2.29 1.25
C GLY A 325 -17.38 -2.15 2.40
N GLY A 326 -16.33 -1.33 2.26
CA GLY A 326 -15.43 -0.97 3.37
C GLY A 326 -14.60 -2.11 3.96
N TYR A 327 -14.46 -3.23 3.24
CA TYR A 327 -13.66 -4.35 3.72
C TYR A 327 -12.17 -4.01 3.72
N ARG A 328 -11.42 -4.68 4.59
CA ARG A 328 -9.97 -4.53 4.74
C ARG A 328 -9.28 -5.79 4.24
N TYR A 329 -8.13 -5.64 3.60
CA TYR A 329 -7.30 -6.75 3.14
C TYR A 329 -6.03 -6.80 3.97
N CYS A 330 -5.87 -7.87 4.73
CA CYS A 330 -4.86 -7.97 5.76
C CYS A 330 -4.23 -9.34 5.72
N HIS A 331 -2.92 -9.39 5.53
CA HIS A 331 -2.14 -10.60 5.66
C HIS A 331 -1.68 -10.81 7.11
#